data_AF-A0A1C5RJC6-F1
#
_entry.id   AF-A0A1C5RJC6-F1
#
_cell.length_a   1.000
_cell.length_b   1.000
_cell.length_c   1.000
_cell.angle_alpha   90.00
_cell.angle_beta   90.00
_cell.angle_gamma   90.00
#
_symmetry.space_group_name_H-M   'P 1'
#
loop_
_entity.id
_entity.type
_entity.pdbx_description
1 polymer ?
#
loop_
_entity_poly.entity_id
_entity_poly.type
_entity_poly.pdbx_seq_one_letter_code
_entity_poly.pdbx_strand_id
1 'polypeptide(L)'
;MLPLPVPASVYGLVLLLAALNFKLVKLDDVKEVGTYLTGIFPLLFVPAAAGVMELWAEMGEMLLPILVAIIPVTVLVMVSAGKTTQALTGRKKKEADNDAAAE
;
A
#
# COMPACT_ATOMS: atom_id res chain seq x y z
N MET A 1 -1.71 19.78 -14.81
CA MET A 1 -1.88 18.30 -14.72
C MET A 1 -0.53 17.69 -15.07
N LEU A 2 0.24 17.18 -14.09
CA LEU A 2 1.46 16.44 -14.42
C LEU A 2 1.06 15.14 -15.14
N PRO A 3 1.61 14.83 -16.33
CA PRO A 3 1.18 13.72 -17.18
C PRO A 3 1.77 12.37 -16.74
N LEU A 4 1.79 12.09 -15.43
CA LEU A 4 2.17 10.77 -14.94
C LEU A 4 0.89 9.96 -14.68
N PRO A 5 0.81 8.70 -15.17
CA PRO A 5 -0.37 7.83 -15.05
C PRO A 5 -0.51 7.27 -13.62
N VAL A 6 -0.63 8.16 -12.64
CA VAL A 6 -0.70 7.81 -11.22
C VAL A 6 -2.02 8.36 -10.65
N PRO A 7 -2.74 7.59 -9.82
CA PRO A 7 -3.94 8.08 -9.17
C PRO A 7 -3.68 9.33 -8.33
N ALA A 8 -4.68 10.21 -8.21
CA ALA A 8 -4.59 11.42 -7.38
C ALA A 8 -4.17 11.13 -5.93
N SER A 9 -4.59 9.99 -5.38
CA SER A 9 -4.22 9.55 -4.02
C SER A 9 -2.72 9.32 -3.83
N VAL A 10 -2.01 8.88 -4.87
CA VAL A 10 -0.55 8.66 -4.80
C VAL A 10 0.18 9.98 -4.67
N TYR A 11 -0.25 11.01 -5.40
CA TYR A 11 0.30 12.36 -5.26
C TYR A 11 0.07 12.92 -3.85
N GLY A 12 -1.11 12.70 -3.27
CA GLY A 12 -1.42 13.11 -1.90
C GLY A 12 -0.48 12.47 -0.87
N LEU A 13 -0.19 11.18 -1.01
CA LEU A 13 0.75 10.46 -0.13
C LEU A 13 2.17 11.00 -0.25
N VAL A 14 2.66 11.24 -1.47
CA VAL A 14 3.99 11.79 -1.71
C VAL A 14 4.11 13.21 -1.14
N LEU A 15 3.09 14.05 -1.32
CA LEU A 15 3.06 15.42 -0.81
C LEU A 15 3.04 15.45 0.72
N LEU A 16 2.20 14.61 1.35
CA LEU A 16 2.15 14.48 2.80
C LEU A 16 3.50 14.00 3.37
N LEU A 17 4.11 12.99 2.73
CA LEU A 17 5.42 12.49 3.11
C LEU A 17 6.50 13.58 3.03
N ALA A 18 6.50 14.37 1.94
CA ALA A 18 7.42 15.49 1.78
C ALA A 18 7.20 16.55 2.86
N ALA A 19 5.95 16.92 3.15
CA ALA A 19 5.61 17.87 4.20
C ALA A 19 6.06 17.41 5.60
N LEU A 20 5.93 16.12 5.91
CA LEU A 20 6.45 15.53 7.15
C LEU A 20 7.99 15.54 7.17
N ASN A 21 8.66 15.20 6.06
CA ASN A 21 10.12 15.18 5.97
C ASN A 21 10.73 16.58 6.19
N PHE A 22 10.12 17.60 5.56
CA PHE A 22 10.50 19.01 5.74
C PHE A 22 10.00 19.64 7.06
N LYS A 23 9.36 18.86 7.95
CA LYS A 23 8.77 19.31 9.22
C LYS A 23 7.77 20.47 9.07
N LEU A 24 7.15 20.62 7.89
CA LEU A 24 6.06 21.56 7.66
C LEU A 24 4.78 21.13 8.39
N VAL A 25 4.62 19.82 8.59
CA VAL A 25 3.49 19.20 9.30
C VAL A 25 4.06 18.24 10.35
N LYS A 26 3.50 18.25 11.57
CA LYS A 26 3.90 17.31 12.62
C LYS A 26 3.09 16.02 12.51
N LEU A 27 3.70 14.91 12.91
CA LEU A 27 3.04 13.60 12.87
C LEU A 27 1.77 13.58 13.73
N ASP A 28 1.80 14.25 14.88
CA ASP A 28 0.66 14.31 15.81
C ASP A 28 -0.57 14.97 15.18
N ASP A 29 -0.37 15.98 14.33
CA ASP A 29 -1.45 16.72 13.65
C ASP A 29 -2.25 15.83 12.68
N VAL A 30 -1.61 14.81 12.10
CA VAL A 30 -2.21 13.94 11.07
C VAL A 30 -2.57 12.55 11.59
N LYS A 31 -1.97 12.12 12.70
CA LYS A 31 -2.16 10.79 13.29
C LYS A 31 -3.59 10.58 13.78
N GLU A 32 -4.17 11.57 14.45
CA GLU A 32 -5.54 11.50 14.97
C GLU A 32 -6.54 11.33 13.83
N VAL A 33 -6.45 12.19 12.81
CA VAL A 33 -7.32 12.13 11.62
C VAL A 33 -7.13 10.82 10.86
N GLY A 34 -5.89 10.35 10.67
CA GLY A 34 -5.62 9.07 10.01
C GLY A 34 -6.21 7.87 10.75
N THR A 35 -6.14 7.89 12.09
CA THR A 35 -6.74 6.85 12.94
C THR A 35 -8.27 6.88 12.82
N TYR A 36 -8.87 8.07 12.86
CA TYR A 36 -10.31 8.25 12.68
C TYR A 36 -10.79 7.74 11.30
N LEU A 37 -10.12 8.15 10.22
CA LEU A 37 -10.45 7.72 8.85
C LEU A 37 -10.35 6.21 8.68
N THR A 38 -9.32 5.59 9.28
CA THR A 38 -9.18 4.13 9.28
C THR A 38 -10.31 3.45 10.07
N GLY A 39 -10.75 4.08 11.17
CA GLY A 39 -11.88 3.61 11.97
C GLY A 39 -13.22 3.60 11.22
N ILE A 40 -13.46 4.59 10.35
CA ILE A 40 -14.68 4.66 9.53
C ILE A 40 -14.53 3.96 8.16
N PHE A 41 -13.36 3.41 7.85
CA PHE A 41 -13.08 2.77 6.56
C PHE A 41 -14.09 1.67 6.19
N PRO A 42 -14.58 0.82 7.11
CA PRO A 42 -15.65 -0.14 6.81
C PRO A 42 -16.93 0.53 6.29
N LEU A 43 -17.30 1.68 6.84
CA LEU A 43 -18.49 2.43 6.41
C LEU A 43 -18.30 2.99 4.99
N LEU A 44 -17.09 3.42 4.64
CA LEU A 44 -16.75 3.89 3.29
C LEU A 44 -16.80 2.76 2.24
N PHE A 45 -16.68 1.50 2.66
CA PHE A 45 -16.83 0.34 1.76
C PHE A 45 -18.26 -0.15 1.60
N VAL A 46 -19.22 0.29 2.42
CA VAL A 46 -20.63 -0.15 2.31
C VAL A 46 -21.21 0.10 0.92
N PRO A 47 -21.03 1.27 0.27
CA PRO A 47 -21.53 1.50 -1.10
C PRO A 47 -20.87 0.57 -2.13
N ALA A 48 -19.57 0.32 -1.99
CA ALA A 48 -18.85 -0.59 -2.88
C ALA A 48 -19.34 -2.04 -2.72
N ALA A 49 -19.57 -2.49 -1.48
CA ALA A 49 -20.12 -3.80 -1.18
C ALA A 49 -21.57 -3.96 -1.67
N ALA A 50 -22.40 -2.92 -1.53
CA ALA A 50 -23.76 -2.89 -2.06
C ALA A 50 -23.78 -3.02 -3.59
N GLY A 51 -22.86 -2.33 -4.29
CA GLY A 51 -22.71 -2.50 -5.73
C GLY A 51 -22.37 -3.93 -6.15
N VAL A 52 -21.51 -4.62 -5.39
CA VAL A 52 -21.21 -6.04 -5.66
C VAL A 52 -22.45 -6.94 -5.48
N MET A 53 -23.34 -6.62 -4.55
CA MET A 53 -24.57 -7.38 -4.34
C MET A 53 -25.53 -7.31 -5.55
N GLU A 54 -25.53 -6.20 -6.30
CA GLU A 54 -26.34 -6.08 -7.53
C GLU A 54 -25.86 -7.02 -8.64
N LEU A 55 -24.55 -7.28 -8.71
CA LEU A 55 -23.92 -8.18 -9.68
C LEU A 55 -23.71 -9.61 -9.13
N TRP A 56 -24.26 -9.91 -7.94
CA TRP A 56 -23.98 -11.17 -7.22
C TRP A 56 -24.34 -12.42 -8.02
N ALA A 57 -25.43 -12.37 -8.80
CA ALA A 57 -25.90 -13.50 -9.59
C ALA A 57 -24.89 -13.93 -10.68
N GLU A 58 -24.16 -12.98 -11.29
CA GLU A 58 -23.11 -13.27 -12.28
C GLU A 58 -21.77 -13.61 -11.61
N MET A 59 -21.47 -13.01 -10.45
CA MET A 59 -20.22 -13.24 -9.74
C MET A 59 -20.18 -14.58 -8.98
N GLY A 60 -21.33 -15.11 -8.57
CA GLY A 60 -21.44 -16.35 -7.79
C GLY A 60 -20.82 -17.57 -8.49
N GLU A 61 -21.04 -17.71 -9.80
CA GLU A 61 -20.44 -18.82 -10.57
C GLU A 61 -18.92 -18.66 -10.78
N MET A 62 -18.43 -17.43 -10.76
CA MET A 62 -17.01 -17.11 -10.94
C MET A 62 -16.22 -17.06 -9.63
N LEU A 63 -16.84 -17.22 -8.46
CA LEU A 63 -16.17 -17.15 -7.16
C LEU A 63 -14.96 -18.09 -7.07
N LEU A 64 -15.12 -19.33 -7.52
CA LEU A 64 -14.07 -20.35 -7.44
C LEU A 64 -12.90 -20.02 -8.40
N PRO A 65 -13.13 -19.70 -9.69
CA PRO A 65 -12.10 -19.14 -10.57
C PRO A 65 -11.39 -17.88 -10.02
N ILE A 66 -12.14 -16.94 -9.44
CA ILE A 66 -11.61 -15.69 -8.88
C ILE A 66 -10.66 -15.98 -7.71
N LEU A 67 -11.07 -16.82 -6.77
CA LEU A 67 -10.24 -17.18 -5.62
C LEU A 67 -8.96 -17.91 -6.06
N VAL A 68 -9.08 -18.85 -6.99
CA VAL A 68 -7.93 -19.58 -7.55
C VAL A 68 -6.99 -18.64 -8.31
N ALA A 69 -7.48 -17.56 -8.92
CA ALA A 69 -6.63 -16.55 -9.53
C ALA A 69 -5.97 -15.62 -8.50
N ILE A 70 -6.72 -15.13 -7.50
CA ILE A 70 -6.24 -14.12 -6.55
C ILE A 70 -5.18 -14.68 -5.60
N ILE A 71 -5.41 -15.85 -5.00
CA ILE A 71 -4.54 -16.41 -3.96
C ILE A 71 -3.09 -16.58 -4.46
N PRO A 72 -2.80 -17.32 -5.55
CA PRO A 72 -1.42 -17.51 -6.00
C PRO A 72 -0.79 -16.22 -6.49
N VAL A 73 -1.55 -15.34 -7.15
CA VAL A 73 -1.04 -14.04 -7.62
C VAL A 73 -0.64 -13.17 -6.43
N THR A 74 -1.48 -13.11 -5.39
CA THR A 74 -1.19 -12.32 -4.18
C THR A 74 0.07 -12.83 -3.47
N VAL A 75 0.21 -14.15 -3.33
CA VAL A 75 1.41 -14.76 -2.76
C VAL A 75 2.64 -14.45 -3.61
N LEU A 76 2.54 -14.59 -4.93
CA LEU A 76 3.67 -14.33 -5.85
C LEU A 76 4.11 -12.86 -5.79
N VAL A 77 3.17 -11.92 -5.81
CA VAL A 77 3.43 -10.48 -5.69
C VAL A 77 4.08 -10.17 -4.33
N MET A 78 3.55 -10.73 -3.23
CA MET A 78 4.11 -10.52 -1.90
C MET A 78 5.54 -11.08 -1.77
N VAL A 79 5.79 -12.29 -2.27
CA VAL A 79 7.11 -12.93 -2.24
C VAL A 79 8.10 -12.16 -3.11
N SER A 80 7.72 -11.78 -4.34
CA SER A 80 8.61 -11.05 -5.25
C SER A 80 8.95 -9.65 -4.71
N ALA A 81 7.96 -8.88 -4.25
CA ALA A 81 8.19 -7.57 -3.63
C ALA A 81 9.05 -7.68 -2.36
N GLY A 82 8.77 -8.68 -1.51
CA GLY A 82 9.54 -8.96 -0.30
C GLY A 82 10.99 -9.32 -0.60
N LYS A 83 11.23 -10.23 -1.55
CA LYS A 83 12.57 -10.63 -1.99
C LYS A 83 13.35 -9.47 -2.62
N THR A 84 12.71 -8.65 -3.44
CA THR A 84 13.34 -7.44 -4.03
C THR A 84 13.75 -6.47 -2.93
N THR A 85 12.86 -6.20 -1.95
CA THR A 85 13.17 -5.32 -0.82
C THR A 85 14.32 -5.87 0.02
N GLN A 86 14.28 -7.16 0.36
CA GLN A 86 15.34 -7.82 1.11
C GLN A 86 16.69 -7.82 0.37
N ALA A 87 16.69 -7.99 -0.95
CA ALA A 87 17.92 -7.94 -1.74
C ALA A 87 18.55 -6.52 -1.76
N LEU A 88 17.73 -5.48 -1.84
CA LEU A 88 18.18 -4.09 -1.80
C LEU A 88 18.68 -3.69 -0.40
N THR A 89 17.97 -4.10 0.66
CA THR A 89 18.39 -3.83 2.04
C THR A 89 19.59 -4.68 2.48
N GLY A 90 19.66 -5.94 2.03
CA GLY A 90 20.78 -6.84 2.32
C GLY A 90 22.10 -6.38 1.73
N ARG A 91 22.08 -5.62 0.61
CA ARG A 91 23.26 -4.94 0.06
C ARG A 91 23.75 -3.81 0.97
N LYS A 92 22.84 -2.99 1.52
CA LYS A 92 23.21 -1.90 2.46
C LYS A 92 23.79 -2.40 3.77
N LYS A 93 23.35 -3.56 4.28
CA LYS A 93 23.94 -4.15 5.51
C LYS A 93 25.40 -4.60 5.29
N LYS A 94 25.77 -4.98 4.07
CA LYS A 94 27.15 -5.39 3.73
C LYS A 94 28.09 -4.19 3.53
N GLU A 95 27.58 -3.02 3.16
CA GLU A 95 28.37 -1.76 3.14
C GLU A 95 28.57 -1.17 4.54
N ALA A 96 27.52 -1.14 5.38
CA ALA A 96 27.62 -0.59 6.74
C ALA A 96 28.53 -1.39 7.69
N ASP A 97 28.65 -2.70 7.47
CA ASP A 97 29.56 -3.58 8.23
C ASP A 97 31.03 -3.44 7.77
N ASN A 98 31.25 -3.10 6.50
CA ASN A 98 32.58 -2.98 5.91
C ASN A 98 33.23 -1.60 6.16
N ASP A 99 32.41 -0.56 6.43
CA ASP A 99 32.88 0.75 6.92
C ASP A 99 33.28 0.68 8.41
N ALA A 100 32.50 -0.03 9.24
CA ALA A 100 32.79 -0.21 10.66
C ALA A 100 33.99 -1.12 10.96
N ALA A 101 34.39 -1.98 10.01
CA ALA A 101 35.58 -2.83 10.13
C ALA A 101 36.86 -2.17 9.56
N ALA A 102 36.72 -0.98 8.95
CA ALA A 102 37.82 -0.20 8.38
C ALA A 102 38.24 1.00 9.26
N GLU A 103 37.54 1.25 10.37
CA GLU A 103 37.92 2.17 11.45
C GLU A 103 38.61 1.45 12.62
#